data_AF-A0A921BBC5-F1
#
_entry.id   AF-A0A921BBC5-F1
#
_cell.length_a   1.000
_cell.length_b   1.000
_cell.length_c   1.000
_cell.angle_alpha   90.00
_cell.angle_beta   90.00
_cell.angle_gamma   90.00
#
_symmetry.space_group_name_H-M   'P 1'
#
loop_
_entity.id
_entity.type
_entity.pdbx_description
1 polymer ?
#
loop_
_entity_poly.entity_id
_entity_poly.type
_entity_poly.pdbx_seq_one_letter_code
_entity_poly.pdbx_strand_id
1 'polypeptide(L)' 'MKATIKWFGISLATLGLGAGLFFVYMRLHDGPIEFWPGFTISTGGPFRSGELAPPPDDWTFLKEREEIEMENPSTRNQ' A
#
# COMPACT_ATOMS: atom_id res chain seq x y z
N MET A 1 -39.56 8.50 16.95
CA MET A 1 -39.12 7.22 16.32
C MET A 1 -38.58 7.44 14.90
N LYS A 2 -39.32 8.01 13.95
CA LYS A 2 -38.83 8.22 12.56
C LYS A 2 -37.54 9.06 12.47
N ALA A 3 -37.47 10.15 13.22
CA ALA A 3 -36.28 11.00 13.27
C ALA A 3 -35.07 10.26 13.86
N THR A 4 -35.26 9.51 14.94
CA THR A 4 -34.22 8.71 15.59
C THR A 4 -33.63 7.65 14.65
N ILE A 5 -34.50 6.93 13.92
CA ILE A 5 -34.09 5.92 12.93
C ILE A 5 -33.34 6.58 11.76
N LYS A 6 -33.83 7.71 11.26
CA LYS A 6 -33.17 8.48 10.19
C LYS A 6 -31.76 8.88 10.60
N TRP A 7 -31.61 9.45 11.80
CA TRP A 7 -30.30 9.87 12.30
C TRP A 7 -29.36 8.70 12.54
N PHE A 8 -29.86 7.58 13.07
CA PHE A 8 -29.07 6.36 13.22
C PHE A 8 -28.55 5.84 11.87
N GLY A 9 -29.40 5.79 10.85
CA GLY A 9 -29.01 5.38 9.50
C GLY A 9 -27.97 6.32 8.87
N ILE A 10 -28.13 7.62 9.05
CA ILE A 10 -27.15 8.62 8.57
C ILE A 10 -25.81 8.42 9.28
N SER A 11 -25.81 8.30 10.61
CA SER A 11 -24.59 8.07 11.38
C SER A 11 -23.86 6.80 10.96
N LEU A 12 -24.60 5.71 10.74
CA LEU A 12 -24.02 4.45 10.29
C LEU A 12 -23.44 4.55 8.87
N ALA A 13 -24.15 5.22 7.95
CA ALA A 13 -23.67 5.46 6.60
C ALA A 13 -22.41 6.34 6.58
N THR A 14 -22.39 7.42 7.38
CA THR A 14 -21.22 8.29 7.51
C THR A 14 -20.02 7.55 8.08
N LEU A 15 -20.23 6.70 9.09
CA LEU A 15 -19.17 5.87 9.67
C LEU A 15 -18.61 4.88 8.63
N GLY A 16 -19.49 4.19 7.91
CA GLY A 16 -19.09 3.26 6.85
C GLY A 16 -18.32 3.96 5.73
N LEU A 17 -18.80 5.13 5.29
CA LEU A 17 -18.12 5.94 4.28
C LEU A 17 -16.74 6.40 4.79
N GLY A 18 -16.66 6.89 6.02
CA GLY A 18 -15.40 7.35 6.63
C GLY A 18 -14.38 6.22 6.76
N ALA A 19 -14.81 5.05 7.23
CA ALA A 19 -13.95 3.86 7.32
C ALA A 19 -13.46 3.40 5.95
N GLY A 20 -14.35 3.40 4.94
CA GLY A 20 -13.99 3.04 3.56
C GLY A 20 -12.97 4.00 2.95
N LEU A 21 -13.19 5.31 3.09
CA LEU A 21 -12.25 6.34 2.63
C LEU A 21 -10.89 6.22 3.34
N PHE A 22 -10.90 5.96 4.65
CA PHE A 22 -9.68 5.74 5.42
C PHE A 22 -8.90 4.51 4.93
N PHE A 23 -9.58 3.40 4.66
CA PHE A 23 -8.95 2.20 4.11
C PHE A 23 -8.32 2.44 2.74
N VAL A 24 -9.05 3.11 1.84
CA VAL A 24 -8.52 3.48 0.53
C VAL A 24 -7.29 4.38 0.69
N TYR A 25 -7.35 5.38 1.57
CA TYR A 25 -6.23 6.28 1.84
C TYR A 25 -4.98 5.52 2.29
N MET A 26 -5.09 4.63 3.28
CA MET A 26 -3.94 3.80 3.70
C MET A 26 -3.39 2.98 2.55
N ARG A 27 -4.28 2.36 1.77
CA ARG A 27 -3.89 1.54 0.63
C ARG A 27 -3.12 2.36 -0.40
N LEU A 28 -3.54 3.58 -0.72
CA LEU A 28 -2.81 4.44 -1.67
C LEU A 28 -1.36 4.73 -1.25
N HIS A 29 -1.07 4.69 0.05
CA HIS A 29 0.28 4.87 0.58
C HIS A 29 1.11 3.57 0.64
N ASP A 30 0.46 2.41 0.52
CA ASP A 30 1.16 1.15 0.31
C ASP A 30 1.74 1.09 -1.11
N GLY A 31 2.62 0.12 -1.35
CA GLY A 31 3.18 -0.19 -2.66
C GLY A 31 2.13 -0.60 -3.71
N PRO A 32 2.54 -1.24 -4.81
CA PRO A 32 1.62 -1.62 -5.90
C PRO A 32 0.41 -2.42 -5.40
N ILE A 33 -0.80 -2.00 -5.79
CA ILE A 33 -2.04 -2.67 -5.42
C ILE A 33 -2.72 -3.20 -6.67
N GLU A 34 -3.00 -4.50 -6.64
CA GLU A 34 -3.88 -5.14 -7.59
C GLU A 34 -5.33 -4.85 -7.17
N PHE A 35 -6.03 -4.03 -7.96
CA PHE A 35 -7.43 -3.66 -7.71
C PHE A 35 -8.41 -4.65 -8.34
N TRP A 36 -8.01 -5.27 -9.44
CA TRP A 36 -8.75 -6.30 -10.18
C TRP A 36 -7.75 -7.22 -10.87
N PRO A 37 -8.07 -8.50 -11.13
CA PRO A 37 -7.17 -9.39 -11.87
C PRO A 37 -6.65 -8.75 -13.17
N GLY A 38 -5.34 -8.48 -13.22
CA GLY A 38 -4.70 -7.84 -14.37
C GLY A 38 -4.77 -6.30 -14.42
N PHE A 39 -5.27 -5.65 -13.38
CA PHE A 39 -5.25 -4.19 -13.21
C PHE A 39 -4.59 -3.80 -11.88
N THR A 40 -3.34 -3.36 -11.99
CA THR A 40 -2.51 -2.92 -10.87
C THR A 40 -2.25 -1.43 -11.00
N ILE A 41 -2.46 -0.68 -9.91
CA ILE A 41 -2.03 0.72 -9.82
C ILE A 41 -0.87 0.78 -8.84
N SER A 42 0.27 1.33 -9.28
CA SER A 42 1.39 1.64 -8.40
C SER A 42 1.16 3.01 -7.78
N THR A 43 0.63 3.04 -6.55
CA THR A 43 0.29 4.29 -5.84
C THR A 43 1.40 4.72 -4.87
N GLY A 44 2.31 3.81 -4.51
CA GLY A 44 3.42 4.04 -3.59
C GLY A 44 4.66 3.19 -3.92
N GLY A 45 5.78 3.51 -3.27
CA GLY A 45 7.09 2.86 -3.49
C GLY A 45 8.08 3.72 -4.30
N PRO A 46 9.37 3.31 -4.38
CA PRO A 46 10.40 4.06 -5.11
C PRO A 46 10.19 4.02 -6.63
N PHE A 47 9.42 3.05 -7.12
CA PHE A 47 9.13 2.86 -8.55
C PHE A 47 7.88 3.65 -8.92
N ARG A 48 8.10 4.89 -9.35
CA ARG A 48 7.05 5.83 -9.78
C ARG A 48 6.66 5.70 -11.25
N SER A 49 7.52 5.09 -12.07
CA SER A 49 7.29 4.86 -13.49
C SER A 49 7.69 3.43 -13.85
N GLY A 50 7.02 2.85 -14.85
CA GLY A 50 7.44 1.60 -15.50
C GLY A 50 8.55 1.83 -16.53
N GLU A 51 9.24 2.97 -16.46
CA GLU A 51 10.33 3.29 -17.38
C GLU A 51 11.53 2.42 -17.04
N LEU A 52 11.96 1.63 -18.01
CA LEU A 52 13.17 0.82 -17.89
C LEU A 52 14.36 1.78 -17.87
N ALA A 53 14.84 2.11 -16.68
CA ALA A 53 16.10 2.83 -16.54
C ALA A 53 17.26 1.88 -16.88
N PRO A 54 18.26 2.32 -17.68
CA PRO A 54 19.47 1.54 -17.86
C PRO A 54 20.15 1.34 -16.49
N PRO A 55 20.76 0.18 -16.25
CA PRO A 55 21.52 -0.03 -15.02
C PRO A 55 22.63 1.01 -14.92
N PRO A 56 22.99 1.45 -13.70
CA PRO A 56 24.12 2.34 -13.52
C PRO A 56 25.42 1.66 -13.98
N ASP A 57 26.36 2.46 -14.49
CA ASP A 57 27.68 1.98 -14.94
C ASP A 57 28.50 1.39 -13.77
N ASP A 58 28.18 1.78 -12.53
CA ASP A 58 28.82 1.31 -11.31
C ASP A 58 27.82 1.10 -10.15
N TRP A 59 27.98 -0.01 -9.43
CA TRP A 59 27.16 -0.42 -8.30
C TRP A 59 27.82 -0.12 -6.94
N THR A 60 28.90 0.66 -6.92
CA THR A 60 29.63 1.04 -5.70
C THR A 60 28.74 1.70 -4.64
N PHE A 61 27.63 2.35 -5.02
CA PHE A 61 26.63 2.89 -4.07
C PHE A 61 25.99 1.84 -3.15
N LEU A 62 26.02 0.56 -3.52
CA LEU A 62 25.54 -0.54 -2.67
C LEU A 62 26.51 -0.84 -1.52
N LYS A 63 27.80 -0.52 -1.68
CA LYS A 63 28.83 -0.75 -0.64
C LYS A 63 28.71 0.24 0.53
N GLU A 64 28.05 1.36 0.32
CA GLU A 64 27.78 2.38 1.35
C GLU A 64 26.49 2.09 2.14
N ARG A 65 25.71 1.09 1.73
CA ARG A 65 24.51 0.64 2.43
C ARG A 65 24.90 -0.45 3.42
N GLU A 66 24.42 -0.36 4.66
CA GLU A 66 24.46 -1.48 5.61
C GLU A 66 23.82 -2.71 4.93
N GLU A 67 24.52 -3.85 4.93
CA GLU A 67 23.96 -5.12 4.50
C GLU A 67 22.73 -5.41 5.35
N ILE A 68 21.55 -5.18 4.79
CA ILE A 68 20.31 -5.57 5.43
C ILE A 68 20.23 -7.09 5.26
N GLU A 69 20.55 -7.84 6.31
CA GLU A 69 20.27 -9.27 6.34
C GLU A 69 18.77 -9.44 6.07
N MET A 70 18.43 -9.89 4.85
CA MET A 70 17.07 -10.29 4.56
C MET A 70 16.79 -11.54 5.38
N GLU A 71 16.07 -11.40 6.50
CA GLU A 71 15.58 -12.55 7.26
C GLU A 71 14.79 -13.43 6.30
N ASN A 72 15.35 -14.60 5.97
CA ASN A 72 14.68 -15.56 5.13
C ASN A 72 13.56 -16.19 5.98
N PRO A 73 12.27 -16.07 5.62
CA PRO A 73 11.19 -16.61 6.45
C PRO A 73 11.24 -18.14 6.61
N SER A 74 12.12 -18.84 5.88
CA SER A 74 12.37 -20.29 6.00
C SER A 74 13.21 -20.70 7.21
N THR A 75 13.87 -19.77 7.91
CA THR A 75 14.70 -20.08 9.10
C THR A 75 13.97 -19.89 10.43
N ARG A 76 12.67 -19.53 10.42
CA ARG A 76 11.92 -19.23 11.66
C ARG A 76 11.63 -20.44 12.56
N ASN A 77 12.03 -21.66 12.20
CA ASN A 77 11.80 -22.87 13.00
C ASN A 77 12.95 -23.89 12.86
N GLN A 78 14.16 -23.54 13.30
CA GLN A 78 15.17 -24.51 13.74
C GLN A 78 15.78 -24.06 15.07
#